data_AF-A0A1V5PE28-F1
#
_entry.id   AF-A0A1V5PE28-F1
#
_cell.length_a   1.000
_cell.length_b   1.000
_cell.length_c   1.000
_cell.angle_alpha   90.00
_cell.angle_beta   90.00
_cell.angle_gamma   90.00
#
_symmetry.space_group_name_H-M   'P 1'
#
loop_
_entity.id
_entity.type
_entity.pdbx_description
1 polymer ?
#
loop_
_entity_poly.entity_id
_entity_poly.type
_entity_poly.pdbx_seq_one_letter_code
_entity_poly.pdbx_strand_id
1 'polypeptide(L)'
;MTDETRRRILEEFRQFSVRPSLEPDEVTVTDYAEEYGCSHQLASQRLKQLVADGHMTMRKGIYDPRCGKVVNAYRAKQSAANCS
;
A
#
# COMPACT_ATOMS: atom_id res chain seq x y z
N MET A 1 23.88 24.88 0.32
CA MET A 1 22.91 24.11 -0.48
C MET A 1 21.96 25.11 -1.10
N THR A 2 21.82 25.15 -2.42
CA THR A 2 20.91 26.08 -3.10
C THR A 2 19.48 25.53 -3.10
N ASP A 3 18.47 26.40 -3.14
CA ASP A 3 17.06 25.99 -3.17
C ASP A 3 16.72 25.12 -4.40
N GLU A 4 17.43 25.30 -5.51
CA GLU A 4 17.30 24.44 -6.71
C GLU A 4 17.75 23.00 -6.44
N THR A 5 18.87 22.79 -5.74
CA THR A 5 19.32 21.44 -5.37
C THR A 5 18.33 20.78 -4.43
N ARG A 6 17.80 21.52 -3.44
CA ARG A 6 16.76 21.02 -2.54
C ARG A 6 15.50 20.62 -3.32
N ARG A 7 15.08 21.44 -4.29
CA ARG A 7 13.89 21.19 -5.12
C ARG A 7 14.05 19.93 -5.97
N ARG A 8 15.20 19.74 -6.64
CA ARG A 8 15.47 18.52 -7.43
C ARG A 8 15.46 17.26 -6.57
N ILE A 9 16.10 17.29 -5.41
CA ILE A 9 16.12 16.17 -4.47
C ILE A 9 14.68 15.79 -4.05
N LEU A 10 13.86 16.77 -3.69
CA LEU A 10 12.45 16.53 -3.32
C LEU A 10 11.60 16.01 -4.49
N GLU A 11 11.91 16.44 -5.71
CA GLU A 11 11.23 16.01 -6.94
C GLU A 11 11.59 14.56 -7.28
N GLU A 12 12.85 14.17 -7.13
CA GLU A 12 13.30 12.78 -7.21
C GLU A 12 12.61 11.91 -6.14
N PHE A 13 12.59 12.34 -4.88
CA PHE A 13 11.88 11.61 -3.81
C PHE A 13 10.38 11.46 -4.08
N ARG A 14 9.74 12.48 -4.69
CA ARG A 14 8.34 12.39 -5.10
C ARG A 14 8.12 11.29 -6.12
N GLN A 15 8.98 11.18 -7.14
CA GLN A 15 8.85 10.15 -8.18
C GLN A 15 8.91 8.73 -7.61
N PHE A 16 9.74 8.48 -6.59
CA PHE A 16 9.78 7.19 -5.89
C PHE A 16 8.57 6.94 -4.97
N SER A 17 7.81 7.99 -4.65
CA SER A 17 6.66 7.91 -3.75
C SER A 17 5.32 7.72 -4.47
N VAL A 18 5.23 8.08 -5.76
CA VAL A 18 4.00 7.95 -6.56
C VAL A 18 3.74 6.48 -6.90
N ARG A 19 2.52 6.02 -6.64
CA ARG A 19 2.08 4.65 -6.93
C ARG A 19 0.87 4.68 -7.87
N PRO A 20 1.06 4.94 -9.17
CA PRO A 20 -0.05 5.13 -10.10
C PRO A 20 -0.88 3.85 -10.31
N SER A 21 -0.30 2.68 -10.03
CA SER A 21 -0.97 1.37 -10.14
C SER A 21 -1.86 1.04 -8.93
N LEU A 22 -1.73 1.78 -7.83
CA LEU A 22 -2.42 1.56 -6.58
C LEU A 22 -3.55 2.59 -6.45
N GLU A 23 -4.76 2.13 -6.17
CA GLU A 23 -5.88 3.02 -5.90
C GLU A 23 -5.67 3.73 -4.55
N PRO A 24 -6.27 4.92 -4.33
CA PRO A 24 -6.03 5.71 -3.11
C PRO A 24 -6.41 4.99 -1.80
N ASP A 25 -7.33 4.04 -1.86
CA ASP A 25 -7.84 3.24 -0.74
C ASP A 25 -7.24 1.83 -0.67
N GLU A 26 -6.25 1.55 -1.52
CA GLU A 26 -5.52 0.29 -1.51
C GLU A 26 -4.21 0.42 -0.75
N VAL A 27 -3.84 -0.67 -0.08
CA VAL A 27 -2.57 -0.79 0.66
C VAL A 27 -1.84 -2.06 0.23
N THR A 28 -0.52 -2.05 0.34
CA THR A 28 0.34 -3.22 0.13
C THR A 28 0.69 -3.88 1.47
N VAL A 29 1.35 -5.05 1.41
CA VAL A 29 1.91 -5.68 2.61
C VAL A 29 2.93 -4.78 3.30
N THR A 30 3.73 -4.06 2.52
CA THR A 30 4.73 -3.11 3.04
C THR A 30 4.05 -1.98 3.81
N ASP A 31 2.99 -1.38 3.25
CA ASP A 31 2.25 -0.31 3.93
C ASP A 31 1.69 -0.77 5.27
N TYR A 32 1.06 -1.96 5.29
CA TYR A 32 0.53 -2.53 6.52
C TYR A 32 1.64 -2.85 7.53
N ALA A 33 2.78 -3.37 7.07
CA ALA A 33 3.92 -3.66 7.94
C ALA A 33 4.47 -2.37 8.59
N GLU A 34 4.58 -1.29 7.82
CA GLU A 34 5.04 0.02 8.27
C GLU A 34 4.03 0.67 9.23
N GLU A 35 2.75 0.68 8.87
CA GLU A 35 1.68 1.30 9.68
C GLU A 35 1.54 0.64 11.06
N TYR A 36 1.64 -0.69 11.11
CA TYR A 36 1.45 -1.46 12.34
C TYR A 36 2.75 -1.89 13.02
N GLY A 37 3.91 -1.44 12.51
CA GLY A 37 5.23 -1.75 13.08
C GLY A 37 5.52 -3.25 13.20
N CYS A 38 5.13 -4.05 12.20
CA CYS A 38 5.22 -5.50 12.24
C CYS A 38 6.07 -6.06 11.08
N SER A 39 6.47 -7.34 11.17
CA SER A 39 7.24 -7.96 10.10
C SER A 39 6.40 -8.14 8.83
N HIS A 40 7.04 -8.05 7.66
CA HIS A 40 6.38 -8.26 6.38
C HIS A 40 5.68 -9.63 6.28
N GLN A 41 6.25 -10.68 6.91
CA GLN A 41 5.62 -12.00 6.96
C GLN A 41 4.32 -11.99 7.77
N LEU A 42 4.32 -11.34 8.94
CA LEU A 42 3.14 -11.21 9.78
C LEU A 42 2.05 -10.35 9.11
N ALA A 43 2.44 -9.23 8.50
CA ALA A 43 1.55 -8.39 7.70
C ALA A 43 0.90 -9.19 6.57
N SER A 44 1.69 -9.98 5.82
CA SER A 44 1.18 -10.82 4.73
C SER A 44 0.16 -11.85 5.23
N GLN A 45 0.43 -12.48 6.37
CA GLN A 45 -0.47 -13.45 6.98
C GLN A 45 -1.79 -12.78 7.42
N ARG A 46 -1.71 -11.63 8.11
CA ARG A 46 -2.89 -10.89 8.59
C ARG A 46 -3.78 -10.42 7.45
N LEU A 47 -3.19 -9.82 6.41
CA LEU A 47 -3.95 -9.36 5.25
C LEU A 47 -4.63 -10.52 4.51
N LYS A 48 -3.96 -11.67 4.37
CA LYS A 48 -4.58 -12.88 3.80
C LYS A 48 -5.74 -13.38 4.66
N GLN A 49 -5.60 -13.35 5.98
CA GLN A 49 -6.67 -13.72 6.91
C GLN A 49 -7.88 -12.78 6.78
N LEU A 50 -7.66 -11.47 6.75
CA LEU A 50 -8.72 -10.47 6.56
C LEU A 50 -9.47 -10.62 5.23
N VAL A 51 -8.77 -11.08 4.18
CA VAL A 51 -9.42 -11.42 2.90
C VAL A 51 -10.25 -12.70 3.02
N ALA A 52 -9.72 -13.72 3.70
CA ALA A 52 -10.43 -14.99 3.94
C ALA A 52 -11.69 -14.79 4.79
N ASP A 53 -11.60 -13.95 5.82
CA ASP A 53 -12.72 -13.57 6.71
C ASP A 53 -13.71 -12.61 6.03
N GLY A 54 -13.39 -12.14 4.83
CA GLY A 54 -14.26 -11.32 4.01
C GLY A 54 -14.25 -9.83 4.36
N HIS A 55 -13.38 -9.36 5.27
CA HIS A 55 -13.20 -7.96 5.63
C HIS A 55 -12.49 -7.14 4.55
N MET A 56 -11.66 -7.77 3.72
CA MET A 56 -10.90 -7.11 2.66
C MET A 56 -11.08 -7.81 1.30
N THR A 57 -10.74 -7.09 0.22
CA THR A 57 -10.48 -7.66 -1.10
C THR A 57 -9.00 -7.57 -1.43
N MET A 58 -8.54 -8.43 -2.34
CA MET A 58 -7.16 -8.44 -2.82
C MET A 58 -7.13 -8.40 -4.34
N ARG A 59 -6.35 -7.46 -4.88
CA ARG A 59 -6.04 -7.35 -6.31
C ARG A 59 -4.59 -7.75 -6.54
N LYS A 60 -4.37 -8.73 -7.41
CA LYS A 60 -3.03 -9.24 -7.76
C LYS A 60 -2.47 -8.46 -8.95
N GLY A 61 -1.15 -8.50 -9.10
CA GLY A 61 -0.51 -8.03 -10.34
C GLY A 61 -0.16 -6.54 -10.34
N ILE A 62 -0.02 -5.91 -9.18
CA ILE A 62 0.24 -4.47 -9.08
C ILE A 62 1.74 -4.22 -9.09
N TYR A 63 2.24 -3.47 -10.06
CA TYR A 63 3.64 -3.05 -10.02
C TYR A 63 3.83 -1.92 -9.01
N ASP A 64 4.66 -2.17 -8.00
CA ASP A 64 5.07 -1.18 -7.01
C ASP A 64 6.48 -0.66 -7.32
N PRO A 65 6.62 0.61 -7.72
CA PRO A 65 7.92 1.19 -8.06
C PRO A 65 8.86 1.31 -6.85
N ARG A 66 8.37 1.29 -5.60
CA ARG A 66 9.21 1.40 -4.40
C ARG A 66 10.10 0.17 -4.23
N CYS A 67 9.54 -1.01 -4.48
CA CYS A 67 10.24 -2.27 -4.35
C CYS A 67 10.66 -2.88 -5.69
N GLY A 68 10.27 -2.26 -6.81
CA GLY A 68 10.58 -2.70 -8.18
C GLY A 68 9.96 -4.05 -8.54
N LYS A 69 8.86 -4.43 -7.88
CA LYS A 69 8.26 -5.77 -7.98
C LYS A 69 6.76 -5.71 -8.14
N VAL A 70 6.20 -6.82 -8.63
CA VAL A 70 4.75 -7.04 -8.65
C VAL A 70 4.29 -7.52 -7.27
N VAL A 71 3.33 -6.81 -6.70
CA VAL A 71 2.75 -7.03 -5.37
C VAL A 71 1.23 -7.22 -5.46
N ASN A 72 0.64 -7.54 -4.31
CA ASN A 72 -0.81 -7.54 -4.13
C ASN A 72 -1.22 -6.24 -3.46
N ALA A 73 -2.32 -5.67 -3.94
CA ALA A 73 -3.03 -4.57 -3.31
C ALA A 73 -4.22 -5.12 -2.51
N TYR A 74 -4.47 -4.53 -1.35
CA TYR A 74 -5.53 -4.90 -0.43
C TYR A 74 -6.41 -3.69 -0.17
N ARG A 75 -7.72 -3.89 -0.16
CA ARG A 75 -8.72 -2.83 0.09
C ARG A 75 -9.70 -3.31 1.15
N ALA A 76 -10.04 -2.45 2.11
CA ALA A 76 -11.12 -2.73 3.05
C ALA A 76 -12.45 -2.79 2.29
N LYS A 77 -13.25 -3.84 2.52
CA LYS A 77 -14.64 -3.79 2.09
C LYS A 77 -15.33 -2.76 2.97
N GLN A 78 -15.98 -1.78 2.37
CA GLN A 78 -16.90 -0.93 3.11
C GLN A 78 -17.88 -1.86 3.81
N SER A 79 -17.82 -1.89 5.15
CA SER A 79 -18.86 -2.55 5.92
C SER A 79 -20.15 -1.91 5.48
N ALA A 80 -21.16 -2.70 5.11
CA ALA A 80 -22.52 -2.22 4.91
C ALA A 80 -23.08 -1.78 6.28
N ALA A 81 -22.50 -0.72 6.86
CA ALA A 81 -23.01 -0.03 8.02
C ALA A 81 -24.09 0.94 7.51
N ASN A 82 -25.24 0.39 7.13
CA ASN A 82 -26.53 1.07 7.02
C ASN A 82 -27.63 0.01 6.83
N CYS A 83 -27.85 -0.77 7.88
CA CYS A 83 -29.11 -1.48 8.11
C CYS A 83 -29.48 -1.26 9.58
N SER A 84 -30.09 -0.11 9.88
CA SER A 84 -30.89 0.16 11.08
C SER A 84 -31.77 1.38 10.81
#